data_AF-A0A845AB49-F1
#
_entry.id   AF-A0A845AB49-F1
#
_cell.length_a   1.000
_cell.length_b   1.000
_cell.length_c   1.000
_cell.angle_alpha   90.00
_cell.angle_beta   90.00
_cell.angle_gamma   90.00
#
_symmetry.space_group_name_H-M   'P 1'
#
loop_
_entity.id
_entity.type
_entity.pdbx_description
1 polymer ?
#
loop_
_entity_poly.entity_id
_entity_poly.type
_entity_poly.pdbx_seq_one_letter_code
_entity_poly.pdbx_strand_id
1 'polypeptide(L)' 'MDQVQFLKVQVLPDGRVDRVNAARFLGKAPKTLAEWHRLGIGPRSLLVGGRRFYHLTELQSFVNGGRTAVQTS' A
#
# COMPACT_ATOMS: atom_id res chain seq x y z
N MET A 1 25.86 13.89 -3.24
CA MET A 1 24.56 14.39 -3.73
C MET A 1 23.58 13.25 -3.60
N ASP A 2 22.58 13.37 -2.73
CA ASP A 2 21.56 12.33 -2.53
C ASP A 2 20.63 12.28 -3.76
N GLN A 3 20.39 11.10 -4.33
CA GLN A 3 19.58 10.91 -5.52
C GLN A 3 18.15 10.53 -5.11
N VAL A 4 17.22 11.47 -5.22
CA VAL A 4 15.79 11.22 -4.92
C VAL A 4 15.09 10.70 -6.18
N GLN A 5 14.50 9.51 -6.11
CA GLN A 5 13.66 8.96 -7.18
C GLN A 5 12.17 9.12 -6.86
N PHE A 6 11.41 9.64 -7.83
CA PHE A 6 9.95 9.71 -7.77
C PHE A 6 9.35 8.45 -8.40
N LEU A 7 8.50 7.74 -7.66
CA LEU A 7 7.80 6.55 -8.13
C LEU A 7 6.35 6.89 -8.49
N LYS A 8 5.91 6.47 -9.67
CA LYS A 8 4.50 6.59 -10.07
C LYS A 8 3.69 5.43 -9.47
N VAL A 9 2.72 5.79 -8.62
CA VAL A 9 1.74 4.88 -8.03
C VAL A 9 0.36 5.26 -8.56
N GLN A 10 -0.33 4.32 -9.19
CA GLN A 10 -1.69 4.52 -9.65
C GLN A 10 -2.68 4.17 -8.53
N VAL A 11 -3.58 5.10 -8.25
CA VAL A 11 -4.68 4.96 -7.29
C VAL A 11 -5.98 5.09 -8.06
N LEU A 12 -6.92 4.19 -7.83
CA LEU A 12 -8.25 4.26 -8.41
C LEU A 12 -9.04 5.41 -7.76
N PRO A 13 -10.09 5.94 -8.42
CA PRO A 13 -10.88 7.07 -7.89
C PRO A 13 -11.49 6.84 -6.51
N ASP A 14 -11.70 5.58 -6.12
CA ASP A 14 -12.23 5.17 -4.82
C ASP A 14 -11.14 4.88 -3.78
N GLY A 15 -9.89 5.24 -4.06
CA GLY A 15 -8.76 5.07 -3.16
C GLY A 15 -8.18 3.65 -3.15
N ARG A 16 -8.64 2.74 -4.02
CA ARG A 16 -8.06 1.40 -4.16
C ARG A 16 -6.74 1.45 -4.92
N VAL A 17 -5.83 0.57 -4.52
CA VAL A 17 -4.49 0.41 -5.09
C VAL A 17 -4.29 -1.08 -5.32
N ASP A 18 -3.90 -1.47 -6.53
CA ASP A 18 -3.56 -2.88 -6.80
C ASP A 18 -2.28 -3.30 -6.05
N ARG A 19 -2.02 -4.61 -5.98
CA ARG A 19 -0.84 -5.13 -5.29
C ARG A 19 0.49 -4.58 -5.82
N VAL A 20 0.60 -4.30 -7.12
CA VAL A 20 1.86 -3.84 -7.72
C VAL A 20 2.15 -2.40 -7.30
N ASN A 21 1.14 -1.54 -7.39
CA ASN A 21 1.21 -0.15 -6.98
C ASN A 21 1.37 -0.03 -5.45
N ALA A 22 0.71 -0.90 -4.67
CA ALA A 22 0.91 -0.97 -3.22
C ALA A 22 2.35 -1.39 -2.86
N ALA A 23 2.93 -2.33 -3.61
CA ALA A 23 4.32 -2.74 -3.39
C ALA A 23 5.29 -1.57 -3.63
N ARG A 24 5.08 -0.85 -4.73
CA ARG A 24 5.86 0.36 -5.05
C ARG A 24 5.74 1.41 -3.96
N PHE A 25 4.52 1.64 -3.47
CA PHE A 25 4.27 2.60 -2.39
C PHE A 25 5.05 2.24 -1.11
N LEU A 26 5.12 0.95 -0.76
CA LEU A 26 5.84 0.46 0.42
C LEU A 26 7.36 0.26 0.19
N GLY A 27 7.87 0.51 -1.01
CA GLY A 27 9.26 0.19 -1.37
C GLY A 27 9.58 -1.31 -1.29
N LYS A 28 8.61 -2.17 -1.63
CA LYS A 28 8.74 -3.64 -1.60
C LYS A 28 8.44 -4.26 -2.97
N ALA A 29 8.79 -5.53 -3.13
CA ALA A 29 8.41 -6.31 -4.30
C ALA A 29 6.95 -6.81 -4.18
N PRO A 30 6.18 -6.94 -5.28
CA PRO A 30 4.82 -7.49 -5.23
C PRO A 30 4.75 -8.90 -4.63
N LYS A 31 5.81 -9.71 -4.83
CA LYS A 31 5.96 -11.04 -4.21
C LYS A 31 6.02 -10.96 -2.69
N THR A 32 6.67 -9.94 -2.13
CA THR A 32 6.72 -9.70 -0.68
C THR A 32 5.33 -9.47 -0.11
N LEU A 33 4.50 -8.66 -0.78
CA LEU A 33 3.11 -8.44 -0.36
C LEU A 33 2.22 -9.69 -0.46
N ALA A 34 2.46 -10.54 -1.47
CA ALA A 34 1.76 -11.83 -1.58
C ALA A 34 2.14 -12.76 -0.41
N GLU A 35 3.42 -12.80 -0.05
CA GLU A 35 3.90 -13.58 1.09
C GLU A 35 3.40 -13.02 2.43
N TRP A 36 3.41 -11.70 2.58
CA TRP A 36 2.85 -11.04 3.77
C TRP A 36 1.38 -11.39 3.97
N HIS A 37 0.60 -11.35 2.89
CA HIS A 37 -0.80 -11.78 2.93
C HIS A 37 -0.94 -13.25 3.34
N ARG A 38 -0.11 -14.15 2.81
CA ARG A 38 -0.08 -15.58 3.20
C ARG A 38 0.24 -15.79 4.67
N LEU A 39 1.17 -14.98 5.21
CA LEU A 39 1.61 -15.04 6.61
C LEU A 39 0.70 -14.25 7.57
N GLY A 40 -0.32 -13.55 7.07
CA GLY A 40 -1.22 -12.73 7.89
C GLY A 40 -0.58 -11.43 8.42
N ILE A 41 0.50 -10.97 7.80
CA ILE A 41 1.19 -9.71 8.15
C ILE A 41 0.92 -8.63 7.10
N GLY A 42 1.11 -7.37 7.49
CA GLY A 42 1.03 -6.22 6.57
C GLY A 42 -0.31 -5.47 6.56
N PRO A 43 -0.48 -4.53 5.62
CA PRO A 43 -1.68 -3.70 5.53
C PRO A 43 -2.91 -4.51 5.12
N ARG A 44 -4.10 -4.08 5.57
CA ARG A 44 -5.36 -4.72 5.21
C ARG A 44 -5.58 -4.67 3.71
N SER A 45 -6.17 -5.75 3.18
CA SER A 45 -6.47 -5.89 1.76
C SER A 45 -7.87 -6.44 1.54
N LEU A 46 -8.47 -6.08 0.41
CA LEU A 46 -9.79 -6.53 -0.04
C LEU A 46 -9.64 -7.43 -1.26
N LEU A 47 -10.46 -8.47 -1.35
CA LEU A 47 -10.56 -9.32 -2.53
C LEU A 47 -11.76 -8.86 -3.36
N VAL A 48 -11.51 -8.41 -4.59
CA VAL A 48 -12.56 -7.96 -5.52
C VAL A 48 -12.33 -8.66 -6.86
N GLY A 49 -13.29 -9.50 -7.28
CA GLY A 49 -13.20 -10.22 -8.56
C GLY A 49 -11.93 -11.05 -8.74
N GLY A 50 -11.46 -11.72 -7.67
CA GLY A 50 -10.24 -12.53 -7.69
C GLY A 50 -8.92 -11.73 -7.62
N ARG A 51 -8.97 -10.40 -7.59
CA ARG A 51 -7.80 -9.54 -7.45
C ARG A 51 -7.74 -8.91 -6.06
N ARG A 52 -6.54 -8.82 -5.49
CA ARG A 52 -6.30 -8.15 -4.21
C ARG A 52 -6.04 -6.66 -4.41
N PHE A 53 -6.76 -5.85 -3.65
CA PHE A 53 -6.62 -4.41 -3.59
C PHE A 53 -6.30 -3.97 -2.15
N TYR A 54 -5.61 -2.85 -2.04
CA TYR A 54 -5.26 -2.17 -0.81
C TYR A 54 -5.89 -0.78 -0.83
N HIS A 55 -6.30 -0.25 0.32
CA HIS A 55 -6.68 1.15 0.40
C HIS A 55 -5.45 2.01 0.64
N LEU A 56 -5.35 3.14 -0.06
CA LEU A 56 -4.23 4.07 0.10
C LEU A 56 -4.10 4.54 1.56
N THR A 57 -5.20 4.74 2.26
CA THR A 57 -5.22 5.12 3.69
C THR A 57 -4.58 4.04 4.57
N GLU A 58 -4.91 2.77 4.35
CA GLU A 58 -4.33 1.64 5.09
C GLU A 58 -2.83 1.49 4.81
N LEU A 59 -2.40 1.71 3.57
CA LEU A 59 -0.97 1.70 3.21
C LEU A 59 -0.20 2.82 3.94
N GLN A 60 -0.75 4.03 3.98
CA GLN A 60 -0.17 5.16 4.72
C GLN A 60 -0.11 4.87 6.22
N SER A 61 -1.21 4.39 6.81
CA SER A 61 -1.27 4.02 8.23
C SER A 61 -0.25 2.94 8.59
N PHE A 62 -0.03 1.97 7.69
CA PHE A 62 0.96 0.93 7.86
C PHE A 62 2.40 1.48 7.83
N VAL A 63 2.73 2.39 6.90
CA VAL A 63 4.05 3.03 6.83
C VAL A 63 4.31 3.90 8.06
N ASN A 64 3.29 4.62 8.53
CA ASN A 64 3.38 5.50 9.69
C ASN A 64 3.38 4.75 11.04
N GLY A 65 3.45 3.42 11.03
CA GLY A 65 3.55 2.61 12.25
C GLY A 65 2.29 2.59 13.12
N GLY A 66 1.10 2.84 12.55
CA GLY A 66 -0.16 2.78 13.30
C GLY A 66 -0.49 4.03 14.13
N ARG A 67 0.10 5.18 13.83
CA ARG A 67 -0.42 6.48 14.31
C ARG A 67 -1.12 7.19 13.16
N THR A 68 -2.45 7.12 13.17
CA THR A 68 -3.29 8.00 12.36
C THR A 68 -2.99 9.44 12.79
N ALA A 69 -2.17 10.13 12.02
CA ALA A 69 -2.13 11.59 12.10
C ALA A 69 -3.49 12.05 11.61
N VAL A 70 -4.33 12.46 12.55
CA VAL A 70 -5.50 13.29 12.30
C VAL A 70 -4.98 14.51 11.54
N GLN A 71 -5.20 14.53 10.23
CA GLN A 71 -5.05 15.74 9.44
C GLN A 71 -6.25 16.63 9.76
N THR A 72 -6.13 17.42 10.84
CA THR A 72 -7.00 18.57 11.06
C THR A 72 -6.36 19.76 10.36
N SER A 73 -6.97 20.20 9.27
CA SER A 73 -6.93 21.61 8.86
C SER A 73 -8.05 22.36 9.57
#